data_AF-A0A9X4XJI9-F1
#
_entry.id   AF-A0A9X4XJI9-F1
#
_cell.length_a   1.000
_cell.length_b   1.000
_cell.length_c   1.000
_cell.angle_alpha   90.00
_cell.angle_beta   90.00
_cell.angle_gamma   90.00
#
_symmetry.space_group_name_H-M   'P 1'
#
loop_
_entity.id
_entity.type
_entity.pdbx_description
1 polymer ?
#
loop_
_entity_poly.entity_id
_entity_poly.type
_entity_poly.pdbx_seq_one_letter_code
_entity_poly.pdbx_strand_id
1 'polypeptide(L)'
;MARERSPNRDKAFELYKESNGEIQNREIANILGISEKTVSGWKVKDKWSSKLNGVLQINERSTPKEKKSKRTRKEPIAKEVEEVIENDDLTDKQRLFCLYYIKTYNATRSYQKAYNCSYEVANVEGFKNLVKPSIREEILQLKKIRMQVDFMDANDVVRKYQEIAFANEEILDGAEVRTTDKLKALDFLTKYYKLLESESETKEDKLDQYLEQLQGVFEDD
;
A
#
# COMPACT_ATOMS: atom_id res chain seq x y z
N MET A 1 23.49 -29.15 -45.26
CA MET A 1 24.85 -29.51 -44.81
C MET A 1 25.21 -28.66 -43.59
N ALA A 2 25.81 -29.24 -42.55
CA ALA A 2 26.31 -28.46 -41.42
C ALA A 2 27.51 -27.60 -41.89
N ARG A 3 27.57 -26.32 -41.48
CA ARG A 3 28.72 -25.46 -41.80
C ARG A 3 29.97 -25.97 -41.07
N GLU A 4 31.09 -26.02 -41.78
CA GLU A 4 32.38 -26.35 -41.19
C GLU A 4 32.73 -25.35 -40.06
N ARG A 5 33.37 -25.88 -39.02
CA ARG A 5 33.76 -25.11 -37.85
C ARG A 5 34.92 -24.18 -38.22
N SER A 6 34.75 -22.89 -37.97
CA SER A 6 35.79 -21.90 -38.27
C SER A 6 37.03 -22.13 -37.38
N PRO A 7 38.26 -22.18 -37.93
CA PRO A 7 39.49 -22.37 -37.15
C PRO A 7 39.69 -21.33 -36.04
N ASN A 8 39.20 -20.10 -36.25
CA ASN A 8 39.31 -19.01 -35.28
C ASN A 8 38.47 -19.25 -34.02
N ARG A 9 37.47 -20.13 -34.07
CA ARG A 9 36.63 -20.48 -32.92
C ARG A 9 37.40 -21.29 -31.88
N ASP A 10 38.30 -22.15 -32.33
CA ASP A 10 39.10 -23.00 -31.45
C ASP A 10 40.27 -22.20 -30.87
N LYS A 11 40.93 -21.36 -31.68
CA LYS A 11 41.93 -20.37 -31.20
C LYS A 11 41.35 -19.42 -30.14
N ALA A 12 40.10 -18.98 -30.32
CA ALA A 12 39.43 -18.12 -29.37
C ALA A 12 39.18 -18.83 -28.01
N PHE A 13 38.94 -20.14 -28.04
CA PHE A 13 38.77 -20.94 -26.83
C PHE A 13 40.11 -21.21 -26.13
N GLU A 14 41.19 -21.40 -26.88
CA GLU A 14 42.55 -21.54 -26.33
C GLU A 14 42.97 -20.28 -25.55
N LEU A 15 42.82 -19.09 -26.15
CA LEU A 15 43.07 -17.82 -25.46
C LEU A 15 42.22 -17.68 -24.18
N TYR A 16 40.96 -18.10 -24.24
CA TYR A 16 40.07 -18.08 -23.06
C TYR A 16 40.53 -19.04 -21.96
N LYS A 17 41.06 -20.22 -22.33
CA LYS A 17 41.58 -21.22 -21.40
C LYS A 17 42.92 -20.79 -20.79
N GLU A 18 43.81 -20.21 -21.57
CA GLU A 18 45.11 -19.68 -21.12
C GLU A 18 44.94 -18.57 -20.08
N SER A 19 43.93 -17.72 -20.23
CA SER A 19 43.61 -16.66 -19.26
C SER A 19 42.67 -17.09 -18.13
N ASN A 20 42.50 -18.41 -17.89
CA ASN A 20 41.64 -18.98 -16.85
C ASN A 20 40.20 -18.42 -16.81
N GLY A 21 39.71 -17.94 -17.96
CA GLY A 21 38.37 -17.39 -18.12
C GLY A 21 38.17 -15.91 -17.75
N GLU A 22 39.23 -15.20 -17.36
CA GLU A 22 39.19 -13.78 -16.94
C GLU A 22 39.34 -12.79 -18.11
N ILE A 23 39.78 -13.26 -19.28
CA ILE A 23 39.95 -12.42 -20.46
C ILE A 23 38.61 -11.89 -20.99
N GLN A 24 38.59 -10.60 -21.38
CA GLN A 24 37.40 -9.99 -21.94
C GLN A 24 37.16 -10.45 -23.37
N ASN A 25 35.89 -10.63 -23.76
CA ASN A 25 35.53 -11.03 -25.12
C ASN A 25 36.04 -10.04 -26.18
N ARG A 26 36.22 -8.76 -25.79
CA ARG A 26 36.75 -7.69 -26.64
C ARG A 26 38.24 -7.88 -26.96
N GLU A 27 39.02 -8.39 -26.01
CA GLU A 27 40.47 -8.63 -26.21
C GLU A 27 40.70 -9.83 -27.13
N ILE A 28 39.94 -10.91 -26.95
CA ILE A 28 39.95 -12.08 -27.87
C ILE A 28 39.55 -11.65 -29.29
N ALA A 29 38.53 -10.79 -29.40
CA ALA A 29 38.04 -10.25 -30.66
C ALA A 29 39.12 -9.41 -31.38
N ASN A 30 39.86 -8.58 -30.64
CA ASN A 30 40.96 -7.77 -31.17
C ASN A 30 42.13 -8.64 -31.67
N ILE A 31 42.52 -9.68 -30.91
CA ILE A 31 43.62 -10.58 -31.28
C ILE A 31 43.31 -11.36 -32.56
N LEU A 32 42.05 -11.78 -32.73
CA LEU A 32 41.63 -12.60 -33.86
C LEU A 32 41.07 -11.79 -35.04
N GLY A 33 40.92 -10.47 -34.90
CA GLY A 33 40.33 -9.59 -35.92
C GLY A 33 38.85 -9.87 -36.21
N ILE A 34 38.08 -10.29 -35.20
CA ILE A 34 36.67 -10.69 -35.33
C ILE A 34 35.78 -9.79 -34.47
N SER A 35 34.48 -9.72 -34.77
CA SER A 35 33.53 -9.01 -33.90
C SER A 35 33.33 -9.70 -32.54
N GLU A 36 33.27 -8.89 -31.47
CA GLU A 36 33.00 -9.34 -30.10
C GLU A 36 31.73 -10.19 -29.98
N LYS A 37 30.68 -9.83 -30.74
CA LYS A 37 29.42 -10.57 -30.78
C LYS A 37 29.60 -12.02 -31.24
N THR A 38 30.56 -12.28 -32.12
CA THR A 38 30.87 -13.63 -32.61
C THR A 38 31.53 -14.46 -31.51
N VAL A 39 32.50 -13.88 -30.79
CA VAL A 39 33.17 -14.52 -29.65
C VAL A 39 32.15 -14.84 -28.53
N SER A 40 31.26 -13.89 -28.23
CA SER A 40 30.17 -14.09 -27.27
C SER A 40 29.24 -15.25 -27.68
N GLY A 41 28.87 -15.30 -28.97
CA GLY A 41 28.05 -16.39 -29.51
C GLY A 41 28.73 -17.76 -29.42
N TRP A 42 30.05 -17.84 -29.63
CA TRP A 42 30.81 -19.08 -29.47
C TRP A 42 30.92 -19.52 -28.01
N LYS A 43 31.17 -18.58 -27.09
CA LYS A 43 31.27 -18.83 -25.65
C LYS A 43 30.02 -19.52 -25.09
N VAL A 44 28.84 -19.07 -25.53
CA VAL A 44 27.55 -19.67 -25.17
C VAL A 44 27.34 -21.02 -25.88
N LYS A 45 27.53 -21.07 -27.20
CA LYS A 45 27.25 -22.26 -28.01
C LYS A 45 28.12 -23.46 -27.63
N ASP A 46 29.37 -23.23 -27.27
CA ASP A 46 30.31 -24.28 -26.85
C ASP A 46 30.43 -24.44 -25.34
N LYS A 47 29.64 -23.69 -24.55
CA LYS A 47 29.63 -23.73 -23.08
C LYS A 47 31.03 -23.62 -22.48
N TRP A 48 31.81 -22.62 -22.91
CA TRP A 48 33.22 -22.48 -22.51
C TRP A 48 33.41 -22.43 -20.98
N SER A 49 32.49 -21.79 -20.25
CA SER A 49 32.51 -21.74 -18.80
C SER A 49 32.40 -23.12 -18.14
N SER A 50 31.57 -24.01 -18.70
CA SER A 50 31.42 -25.40 -18.24
C SER A 50 32.60 -26.28 -18.60
N LYS A 51 33.36 -25.93 -19.66
CA LYS A 51 34.56 -26.67 -20.06
C LYS A 51 35.80 -26.26 -19.28
N LEU A 52 35.81 -25.04 -18.74
CA LEU A 52 36.90 -24.51 -17.92
C LEU A 52 36.73 -24.94 -16.45
N ASN A 53 35.51 -24.86 -15.92
CA ASN A 53 35.19 -25.32 -14.57
C ASN A 53 34.65 -26.76 -14.63
N GLY A 54 35.50 -27.74 -14.34
CA GLY A 54 35.17 -29.19 -14.36
C GLY A 54 34.08 -29.66 -13.38
N VAL A 55 33.35 -28.74 -12.74
CA VAL A 55 32.21 -29.04 -11.88
C VAL A 55 30.95 -28.45 -12.52
N LEU A 56 30.02 -29.34 -12.88
CA LEU A 56 28.73 -28.98 -13.45
C LEU A 56 27.94 -28.11 -12.46
N GLN A 57 27.89 -26.81 -12.70
CA GLN A 57 26.84 -25.95 -12.14
C GLN A 57 25.56 -26.27 -12.92
N ILE A 58 24.81 -27.27 -12.46
CA ILE A 58 23.49 -27.59 -13.01
C ILE A 58 22.56 -26.44 -12.60
N ASN A 59 22.12 -25.64 -13.56
CA ASN A 59 21.11 -24.59 -13.34
C ASN A 59 19.68 -25.18 -13.23
N GLU A 60 19.52 -26.42 -12.76
CA GLU A 60 18.21 -27.00 -12.46
C GLU A 60 17.80 -26.58 -11.05
N ARG A 61 17.03 -25.50 -11.00
CA ARG A 61 16.51 -24.91 -9.77
C ARG A 61 15.17 -25.59 -9.46
N SER A 62 15.15 -26.52 -8.49
CA SER A 62 13.94 -27.20 -7.98
C SER A 62 13.05 -26.29 -7.09
N THR A 63 12.86 -25.02 -7.47
CA THR A 63 12.00 -24.09 -6.73
C THR A 63 11.32 -23.13 -7.71
N PRO A 64 10.00 -22.88 -7.59
CA PRO A 64 9.32 -21.91 -8.43
C PRO A 64 9.96 -20.54 -8.21
N LYS A 65 10.12 -19.80 -9.30
CA LYS A 65 10.75 -18.49 -9.38
C LYS A 65 9.97 -17.50 -8.49
N GLU A 66 10.37 -17.30 -7.24
CA GLU A 66 9.94 -16.11 -6.51
C GLU A 66 10.44 -14.89 -7.29
N LYS A 67 9.49 -14.14 -7.84
CA LYS A 67 9.76 -12.83 -8.41
C LYS A 67 10.35 -11.99 -7.28
N LYS A 68 11.67 -11.75 -7.33
CA LYS A 68 12.32 -10.76 -6.47
C LYS A 68 11.59 -9.44 -6.68
N SER A 69 10.69 -9.09 -5.77
CA SER A 69 10.05 -7.78 -5.74
C SER A 69 11.15 -6.75 -5.62
N LYS A 70 11.09 -5.71 -6.46
CA LYS A 70 11.93 -4.52 -6.32
C LYS A 70 11.95 -4.14 -4.83
N ARG A 71 13.14 -3.98 -4.25
CA ARG A 71 13.28 -3.37 -2.92
C ARG A 71 12.73 -1.95 -3.05
N THR A 72 11.47 -1.76 -2.65
CA THR A 72 10.92 -0.43 -2.41
C THR A 72 11.77 0.18 -1.32
N ARG A 73 12.39 1.33 -1.63
CA ARG A 73 12.99 2.19 -0.61
C ARG A 73 11.90 2.39 0.45
N LYS A 74 12.20 2.05 1.71
CA LYS A 74 11.29 2.37 2.82
C LYS A 74 11.27 3.90 2.88
N GLU A 75 10.19 4.49 2.39
CA GLU A 75 9.93 5.90 2.62
C GLU A 75 9.90 6.14 4.13
N PRO A 76 10.36 7.31 4.62
CA PRO A 76 10.26 7.64 6.03
C PRO A 76 8.80 7.51 6.43
N ILE A 77 8.53 6.58 7.35
CA ILE A 77 7.22 6.40 7.95
C ILE A 77 6.90 7.73 8.65
N ALA A 78 5.79 8.36 8.33
CA ALA A 78 5.40 9.61 8.98
C ALA A 78 5.24 9.36 10.49
N LYS A 79 5.73 10.29 11.32
CA LYS A 79 5.73 10.17 12.80
C LYS A 79 4.35 9.81 13.38
N GLU A 80 3.27 10.27 12.73
CA GLU A 80 1.88 9.96 13.10
C GLU A 80 1.50 8.47 12.93
N VAL A 81 2.18 7.74 12.06
CA VAL A 81 2.00 6.27 11.90
C VAL A 81 2.77 5.52 12.99
N GLU A 82 3.81 6.11 13.56
CA GLU A 82 4.64 5.50 14.61
C GLU A 82 3.93 5.55 15.98
N GLU A 83 3.28 6.67 16.30
CA GLU A 83 2.56 6.86 17.57
C GLU A 83 1.31 5.97 17.74
N VAL A 84 0.70 5.52 16.65
CA VAL A 84 -0.48 4.62 16.68
C VAL A 84 -0.07 3.15 16.85
N ILE A 85 1.19 2.81 16.60
CA ILE A 85 1.68 1.43 16.65
C ILE A 85 1.94 0.98 18.10
N GLU A 86 1.97 1.86 19.09
CA GLU A 86 2.23 1.53 20.51
C GLU A 86 0.99 1.05 21.29
N ASN A 87 0.06 0.35 20.64
CA ASN A 87 -1.03 -0.30 21.37
C ASN A 87 -0.59 -1.69 21.83
N ASP A 88 -0.06 -1.80 23.06
CA ASP A 88 0.50 -3.03 23.67
C ASP A 88 -0.46 -4.24 23.67
N ASP A 89 -1.77 -4.00 23.54
CA ASP A 89 -2.78 -5.05 23.52
C ASP A 89 -2.92 -5.78 22.16
N LEU A 90 -2.31 -5.25 21.09
CA LEU A 90 -2.35 -5.85 19.75
C LEU A 90 -1.03 -6.53 19.38
N THR A 91 -1.12 -7.76 18.89
CA THR A 91 0.01 -8.45 18.26
C THR A 91 0.41 -7.77 16.94
N ASP A 92 1.68 -7.90 16.54
CA ASP A 92 2.21 -7.34 15.28
C ASP A 92 1.36 -7.72 14.05
N LYS A 93 0.86 -8.96 14.01
CA LYS A 93 0.00 -9.45 12.92
C LYS A 93 -1.38 -8.79 12.92
N GLN A 94 -1.93 -8.47 14.09
CA GLN A 94 -3.19 -7.74 14.21
C GLN A 94 -3.00 -6.28 13.81
N ARG A 95 -1.91 -5.63 14.24
CA ARG A 95 -1.57 -4.26 13.80
C ARG A 95 -1.42 -4.20 12.27
N LEU A 96 -0.69 -5.15 11.70
CA LEU A 96 -0.51 -5.27 10.26
C LEU A 96 -1.85 -5.51 9.52
N PHE A 97 -2.75 -6.28 10.11
CA PHE A 97 -4.10 -6.47 9.60
C PHE A 97 -4.90 -5.16 9.57
N CYS A 98 -4.90 -4.39 10.66
CA CYS A 98 -5.58 -3.09 10.74
C CYS A 98 -5.08 -2.14 9.65
N LEU A 99 -3.76 -2.04 9.48
CA LEU A 99 -3.14 -1.18 8.45
C LEU A 99 -3.54 -1.61 7.03
N TYR A 100 -3.51 -2.91 6.71
CA TYR A 100 -3.95 -3.38 5.40
C TYR A 100 -5.46 -3.18 5.18
N TYR A 101 -6.25 -3.29 6.23
CA TYR A 101 -7.69 -3.09 6.17
C TYR A 101 -8.04 -1.65 5.85
N ILE A 102 -7.44 -0.66 6.51
CA ILE A 102 -7.65 0.76 6.20
C ILE A 102 -7.24 1.10 4.76
N LYS A 103 -6.20 0.42 4.24
CA LYS A 103 -5.75 0.61 2.86
C LYS A 103 -6.68 0.02 1.81
N THR A 104 -7.34 -1.11 2.09
CA THR A 104 -8.05 -1.89 1.06
C THR A 104 -9.54 -2.11 1.33
N TYR A 105 -10.01 -1.79 2.53
CA TYR A 105 -11.35 -2.04 3.07
C TYR A 105 -11.87 -3.47 2.81
N ASN A 106 -10.96 -4.43 2.70
CA ASN A 106 -11.29 -5.83 2.43
C ASN A 106 -10.68 -6.72 3.52
N ALA A 107 -11.54 -7.32 4.35
CA ALA A 107 -11.13 -8.13 5.48
C ALA A 107 -10.30 -9.35 5.04
N THR A 108 -10.79 -10.12 4.07
CA THR A 108 -10.15 -11.33 3.56
C THR A 108 -8.76 -11.04 2.98
N ARG A 109 -8.63 -10.01 2.13
CA ARG A 109 -7.34 -9.65 1.53
C ARG A 109 -6.36 -9.08 2.56
N SER A 110 -6.86 -8.35 3.55
CA SER A 110 -6.04 -7.78 4.63
C SER A 110 -5.50 -8.87 5.54
N TYR A 111 -6.35 -9.84 5.90
CA TYR A 111 -5.97 -10.99 6.70
C TYR A 111 -4.97 -11.88 5.96
N GLN A 112 -5.23 -12.14 4.67
CA GLN A 112 -4.32 -12.90 3.83
C GLN A 112 -2.90 -12.31 3.81
N LYS A 113 -2.79 -10.99 3.70
CA LYS A 113 -1.49 -10.29 3.69
C LYS A 113 -0.84 -10.19 5.07
N ALA A 114 -1.63 -9.98 6.12
CA ALA A 114 -1.09 -9.83 7.48
C ALA A 114 -0.61 -11.16 8.06
N TYR A 115 -1.31 -12.25 7.77
CA TYR A 115 -1.03 -13.58 8.33
C TYR A 115 -0.34 -14.53 7.34
N ASN A 116 -0.15 -14.12 6.08
CA ASN A 116 0.42 -14.96 5.00
C ASN A 116 -0.23 -16.35 4.92
N CYS A 117 -1.57 -16.38 4.97
CA CYS A 117 -2.36 -17.61 4.94
C CYS A 117 -3.04 -17.83 3.58
N SER A 118 -3.65 -19.01 3.40
CA SER A 118 -4.44 -19.30 2.21
C SER A 118 -5.70 -18.45 2.15
N TYR A 119 -6.29 -18.35 0.96
CA TYR A 119 -7.50 -17.55 0.77
C TYR A 119 -8.68 -18.09 1.60
N GLU A 120 -8.82 -19.40 1.68
CA GLU A 120 -9.91 -20.08 2.40
C GLU A 120 -9.88 -19.72 3.88
N VAL A 121 -8.71 -19.78 4.51
CA VAL A 121 -8.51 -19.40 5.92
C VAL A 121 -8.79 -17.92 6.13
N ALA A 122 -8.25 -17.07 5.25
CA ALA A 122 -8.44 -15.63 5.35
C ALA A 122 -9.90 -15.22 5.21
N ASN A 123 -10.68 -15.94 4.40
CA ASN A 123 -12.08 -15.65 4.18
C ASN A 123 -12.94 -15.95 5.41
N VAL A 124 -12.61 -17.02 6.14
CA VAL A 124 -13.32 -17.42 7.36
C VAL A 124 -12.91 -16.55 8.55
N GLU A 125 -11.62 -16.25 8.70
CA GLU A 125 -11.10 -15.54 9.88
C GLU A 125 -11.09 -14.02 9.73
N GLY A 126 -11.02 -13.50 8.51
CA GLY A 126 -10.86 -12.06 8.26
C GLY A 126 -11.98 -11.22 8.85
N PHE A 127 -13.24 -11.61 8.64
CA PHE A 127 -14.40 -10.92 9.23
C PHE A 127 -14.42 -11.06 10.76
N LYS A 128 -14.14 -12.25 11.30
CA LYS A 128 -14.12 -12.47 12.76
C LYS A 128 -13.12 -11.55 13.46
N ASN A 129 -11.99 -11.28 12.81
CA ASN A 129 -10.97 -10.40 13.34
C ASN A 129 -11.47 -8.95 13.47
N LEU A 130 -12.36 -8.47 12.59
CA LEU A 130 -12.96 -7.14 12.69
C LEU A 130 -13.92 -6.99 13.88
N VAL A 131 -14.48 -8.09 14.38
CA VAL A 131 -15.42 -8.08 15.50
C VAL A 131 -14.70 -7.97 16.85
N LYS A 132 -13.41 -8.33 16.90
CA LYS A 132 -12.63 -8.27 18.14
C LYS A 132 -12.54 -6.82 18.66
N PRO A 133 -12.87 -6.55 19.93
CA PRO A 133 -12.94 -5.19 20.47
C PRO A 133 -11.67 -4.37 20.24
N SER A 134 -10.50 -4.92 20.59
CA SER A 134 -9.22 -4.23 20.45
C SER A 134 -8.89 -3.86 19.00
N ILE A 135 -9.19 -4.76 18.05
CA ILE A 135 -8.98 -4.51 16.60
C ILE A 135 -9.97 -3.47 16.07
N ARG A 136 -11.21 -3.51 16.55
CA ARG A 136 -12.25 -2.56 16.15
C ARG A 136 -11.90 -1.14 16.60
N GLU A 137 -11.42 -0.98 17.83
CA GLU A 137 -10.98 0.30 18.38
C GLU A 137 -9.79 0.85 17.59
N GLU A 138 -8.80 0.02 17.29
CA GLU A 138 -7.65 0.39 16.47
C GLU A 138 -8.06 0.86 15.07
N ILE A 139 -8.95 0.11 14.39
CA ILE A 139 -9.47 0.50 13.07
C ILE A 139 -10.24 1.82 13.16
N LEU A 140 -10.97 2.08 14.25
CA LEU A 140 -11.68 3.34 14.44
C LEU A 140 -10.71 4.52 14.59
N GLN A 141 -9.63 4.35 15.36
CA GLN A 141 -8.60 5.38 15.50
C GLN A 141 -7.89 5.65 14.17
N LEU A 142 -7.48 4.59 13.46
CA LEU A 142 -6.85 4.73 12.14
C LEU A 142 -7.76 5.41 11.12
N LYS A 143 -9.09 5.20 11.18
CA LYS A 143 -10.06 5.92 10.34
C LYS A 143 -10.09 7.41 10.66
N LYS A 144 -10.09 7.78 11.95
CA LYS A 144 -10.06 9.19 12.38
C LYS A 144 -8.79 9.88 11.89
N ILE A 145 -7.64 9.24 12.07
CA ILE A 145 -6.35 9.76 11.62
C ILE A 145 -6.32 9.90 10.11
N ARG A 146 -6.77 8.87 9.37
CA ARG A 146 -6.88 8.95 7.91
C ARG A 146 -7.76 10.11 7.47
N MET A 147 -8.89 10.32 8.13
CA MET A 147 -9.82 11.41 7.84
C MET A 147 -9.19 12.79 8.11
N GLN A 148 -8.41 12.92 9.19
CA GLN A 148 -7.62 14.12 9.49
C GLN A 148 -6.52 14.37 8.43
N VAL A 149 -5.79 13.32 8.03
CA VAL A 149 -4.74 13.39 6.98
C VAL A 149 -5.32 13.74 5.62
N ASP A 150 -6.50 13.21 5.30
CA ASP A 150 -7.25 13.54 4.08
C ASP A 150 -7.83 14.98 4.16
N PHE A 151 -7.56 15.76 5.22
CA PHE A 151 -8.04 17.13 5.49
C PHE A 151 -9.57 17.25 5.37
N MET A 152 -10.30 16.23 5.78
CA MET A 152 -11.77 16.21 5.74
C MET A 152 -12.35 16.07 7.15
N ASP A 153 -12.81 17.17 7.74
CA ASP A 153 -13.61 17.21 8.95
C ASP A 153 -15.12 17.09 8.65
N ALA A 154 -15.94 16.86 9.67
CA ALA A 154 -17.41 16.91 9.58
C ALA A 154 -17.90 18.22 8.94
N ASN A 155 -17.24 19.34 9.24
CA ASN A 155 -17.52 20.63 8.61
C ASN A 155 -17.23 20.64 7.10
N ASP A 156 -16.25 19.87 6.63
CA ASP A 156 -15.91 19.78 5.21
C ASP A 156 -16.98 19.00 4.44
N VAL A 157 -17.58 17.99 5.07
CA VAL A 157 -18.75 17.28 4.53
C VAL A 157 -19.94 18.23 4.42
N VAL A 158 -20.24 18.99 5.47
CA VAL A 158 -21.32 20.00 5.46
C VAL A 158 -21.09 21.03 4.37
N ARG A 159 -19.87 21.55 4.24
CA ARG A 159 -19.50 22.51 3.19
C ARG A 159 -19.68 21.93 1.78
N LYS A 160 -19.33 20.67 1.55
CA LYS A 160 -19.57 19.99 0.26
C LYS A 160 -21.06 19.87 -0.05
N TYR A 161 -21.89 19.57 0.94
CA TYR A 161 -23.34 19.58 0.75
C TYR A 161 -23.89 21.00 0.49
N GLN A 162 -23.32 22.05 1.10
CA GLN A 162 -23.67 23.44 0.79
C GLN A 162 -23.30 23.80 -0.66
N GLU A 163 -22.10 23.42 -1.11
CA GLU A 163 -21.67 23.61 -2.50
C GLU A 163 -22.64 22.95 -3.49
N ILE A 164 -23.08 21.72 -3.22
CA ILE A 164 -24.04 21.00 -4.08
C ILE A 164 -25.42 21.65 -4.02
N ALA A 165 -25.94 21.95 -2.83
CA ALA A 165 -27.29 22.49 -2.63
C ALA A 165 -27.45 23.88 -3.28
N PHE A 166 -26.41 24.72 -3.20
CA PHE A 166 -26.44 26.11 -3.63
C PHE A 166 -25.61 26.38 -4.89
N ALA A 167 -25.19 25.34 -5.63
CA ALA A 167 -24.50 25.51 -6.90
C ALA A 167 -25.37 26.29 -7.90
N ASN A 168 -24.84 27.44 -8.37
CA ASN A 168 -25.47 28.27 -9.40
C ASN A 168 -25.45 27.61 -10.79
N GLU A 169 -24.42 26.80 -11.06
CA GLU A 169 -24.24 26.09 -12.33
C GLU A 169 -24.78 24.67 -12.22
N GLU A 170 -25.21 24.10 -13.36
CA GLU A 170 -25.61 22.70 -13.44
C GLU A 170 -24.41 21.75 -13.47
N ILE A 171 -23.17 22.23 -13.33
CA ILE A 171 -21.97 21.38 -13.38
C ILE A 171 -21.08 21.66 -12.17
N LEU A 172 -20.65 20.61 -11.47
CA LEU A 172 -19.69 20.63 -10.35
C LEU A 172 -18.62 19.58 -10.61
N ASP A 173 -17.34 19.98 -10.53
CA ASP A 173 -16.18 19.10 -10.81
C ASP A 173 -16.29 18.32 -12.14
N GLY A 174 -16.88 18.94 -13.16
CA GLY A 174 -17.05 18.35 -14.49
C GLY A 174 -18.22 17.37 -14.63
N ALA A 175 -19.09 17.24 -13.61
CA ALA A 175 -20.30 16.42 -13.64
C ALA A 175 -21.57 17.26 -13.49
N GLU A 176 -22.64 16.88 -14.18
CA GLU A 176 -23.92 17.59 -14.12
C GLU A 176 -24.64 17.34 -12.77
N VAL A 177 -24.92 18.40 -12.03
CA VAL A 177 -25.63 18.38 -10.74
C VAL A 177 -27.13 18.38 -10.98
N ARG A 178 -27.75 17.22 -10.80
CA ARG A 178 -29.20 17.07 -10.94
C ARG A 178 -29.92 17.78 -9.80
N THR A 179 -31.11 18.31 -10.10
CA THR A 179 -32.00 18.93 -9.09
C THR A 179 -32.30 17.98 -7.92
N THR A 180 -32.40 16.67 -8.17
CA THR A 180 -32.58 15.66 -7.13
C THR A 180 -31.43 15.61 -6.14
N ASP A 181 -30.21 15.85 -6.60
CA ASP A 181 -29.02 15.79 -5.74
C ASP A 181 -28.90 17.08 -4.92
N LYS A 182 -29.29 18.23 -5.50
CA LYS A 182 -29.47 19.48 -4.75
C LYS A 182 -30.51 19.34 -3.63
N LEU A 183 -31.66 18.72 -3.91
CA LEU A 183 -32.71 18.49 -2.91
C LEU A 183 -32.26 17.56 -1.78
N LYS A 184 -31.52 16.49 -2.09
CA LYS A 184 -30.94 15.61 -1.06
C LYS A 184 -29.90 16.33 -0.20
N ALA A 185 -29.10 17.19 -0.82
CA ALA A 185 -28.12 17.99 -0.10
C ALA A 185 -28.80 18.98 0.85
N LEU A 186 -29.86 19.64 0.39
CA LEU A 186 -30.65 20.54 1.22
C LEU A 186 -31.33 19.80 2.39
N ASP A 187 -31.93 18.63 2.14
CA ASP A 187 -32.54 17.80 3.19
C ASP A 187 -31.52 17.40 4.28
N PHE A 188 -30.32 16.98 3.86
CA PHE A 188 -29.23 16.70 4.78
C PHE A 188 -28.85 17.93 5.63
N LEU A 189 -28.69 19.09 5.00
CA LEU A 189 -28.36 20.34 5.70
C LEU A 189 -29.46 20.76 6.67
N THR A 190 -30.74 20.72 6.27
CA THR A 190 -31.87 21.05 7.14
C THR A 190 -31.90 20.15 8.37
N LYS A 191 -31.68 18.83 8.19
CA LYS A 191 -31.60 17.90 9.30
C LYS A 191 -30.41 18.19 10.23
N TYR A 192 -29.27 18.56 9.67
CA TYR A 192 -28.07 18.94 10.44
C TYR A 192 -28.30 20.20 11.28
N TYR A 193 -28.87 21.27 10.70
CA TYR A 193 -29.19 22.50 11.44
C TYR A 193 -30.22 22.27 12.54
N LYS A 194 -31.27 21.48 12.28
CA LYS A 194 -32.27 21.13 13.29
C LYS A 194 -31.67 20.36 14.48
N LEU A 195 -30.69 19.49 14.21
CA LEU A 195 -29.98 18.77 15.25
C LEU A 195 -29.13 19.71 16.11
N LEU A 196 -28.42 20.65 15.47
CA LEU A 196 -27.63 21.67 16.16
C LEU A 196 -28.49 22.54 17.09
N GLU A 197 -29.64 23.02 16.61
CA GLU A 197 -30.58 23.83 17.40
C GLU A 197 -31.03 23.08 18.66
N SER A 198 -31.43 21.81 18.51
CA SER A 198 -31.82 20.98 19.66
C SER A 198 -30.68 20.73 20.64
N GLU A 199 -29.43 20.66 20.18
CA GLU A 199 -28.28 20.45 21.04
C GLU A 199 -27.90 21.73 21.80
N SER A 200 -28.04 22.91 21.19
CA SER A 200 -27.87 24.19 21.88
C SER A 200 -28.92 24.41 22.96
N GLU A 201 -30.20 24.18 22.66
CA GLU A 201 -31.30 24.30 23.64
C GLU A 201 -31.01 23.42 24.87
N THR A 202 -30.60 22.16 24.66
CA THR A 202 -30.28 21.27 25.78
C THR A 202 -29.07 21.68 26.62
N LYS A 203 -28.13 22.46 26.05
CA LYS A 203 -26.95 22.96 26.78
C LYS A 203 -27.30 24.22 27.58
N GLU A 204 -28.14 25.08 27.03
CA GLU A 204 -28.69 26.25 27.72
C GLU A 204 -29.56 25.83 28.92
N ASP A 205 -30.48 24.87 28.74
CA ASP A 205 -31.31 24.33 29.83
C ASP A 205 -30.47 23.77 31.00
N LYS A 206 -29.34 23.13 30.69
CA LYS A 206 -28.42 22.59 31.72
C LYS A 206 -27.64 23.69 32.42
N LEU A 207 -27.29 24.75 31.70
CA LEU A 207 -26.61 25.92 32.28
C LEU A 207 -27.56 26.66 33.22
N ASP A 208 -28.82 26.82 32.83
CA ASP A 208 -29.86 27.44 33.64
C ASP A 208 -30.13 26.63 34.92
N GLN A 209 -30.23 25.30 34.82
CA GLN A 209 -30.32 24.42 35.99
C GLN A 209 -29.11 24.56 36.93
N TYR A 210 -27.90 24.70 36.37
CA TYR A 210 -26.70 24.88 37.18
C TYR A 210 -26.65 26.25 37.87
N LEU A 211 -27.12 27.30 37.20
CA LEU A 211 -27.23 28.64 37.78
C LEU A 211 -28.26 28.68 38.92
N GLU A 212 -29.40 28.01 38.76
CA GLU A 212 -30.43 27.89 39.80
C GLU A 212 -29.90 27.13 41.03
N GLN A 213 -29.15 26.05 40.81
CA GLN A 213 -28.46 25.32 41.89
C GLN A 213 -27.46 26.20 42.64
N LEU A 214 -26.70 27.05 41.94
CA LEU A 214 -25.76 27.97 42.58
C LEU A 214 -26.48 29.09 43.34
N GLN A 215 -27.58 29.62 42.81
CA GLN A 215 -28.36 30.68 43.48
C GLN A 215 -29.03 30.18 44.76
N GLY A 216 -29.58 28.95 44.75
CA GLY A 216 -30.16 28.35 45.95
C GLY A 216 -29.15 28.12 47.09
N VAL A 217 -27.85 28.02 46.79
CA VAL A 217 -26.79 27.89 47.81
C VAL A 217 -26.50 29.22 48.52
N PHE A 218 -26.87 30.37 47.95
CA PHE A 218 -26.65 31.70 48.55
C PHE A 218 -27.89 32.27 49.26
N GLU A 219 -29.04 31.60 49.21
CA GLU A 219 -30.28 32.05 49.88
C GLU A 219 -30.50 31.43 51.26
N ASP A 220 -29.69 30.44 51.66
CA ASP A 220 -29.81 29.68 52.92
C ASP A 220 -28.79 30.07 54.03
N ASP A 221 -27.94 31.08 53.83
CA ASP A 221 -27.00 31.66 54.83
C ASP A 221 -27.40 33.08 55.27
#